data_AF-A0A358AR58-F1
#
_entry.id   AF-A0A358AR58-F1
#
_cell.length_a   1.000
_cell.length_b   1.000
_cell.length_c   1.000
_cell.angle_alpha   90.00
_cell.angle_beta   90.00
_cell.angle_gamma   90.00
#
_symmetry.space_group_name_H-M   'P 1'
#
loop_
_entity.id
_entity.type
_entity.pdbx_description
1 polymer ?
#
loop_
_entity_poly.entity_id
_entity_poly.type
_entity_poly.pdbx_seq_one_letter_code
_entity_poly.pdbx_strand_id
1 'polypeptide(L)'
;IAKASLIGPAPLAARFAADVRITHPNFGLLIDLSHIPMTYETPAFVVRSLRPYLTHFHIGNTVCQNPAAEGYGDEHQRFGFPGGSNDTAEVLNFLRVLRDEGFMDAENPYVLSFEVKPWKDEDPDMVVAGAKRVLNRAWALLEE
;
A
#
# COMPACT_ATOMS: atom_id res chain seq x y z
N ILE A 1 -0.09 13.82 7.40
CA ILE A 1 1.29 13.46 7.82
C ILE A 1 2.22 13.72 6.63
N ALA A 2 3.38 14.35 6.88
CA ALA A 2 4.53 14.63 5.99
C ALA A 2 4.33 15.38 4.65
N LYS A 3 3.17 15.30 3.99
CA LYS A 3 2.92 15.98 2.71
C LYS A 3 1.67 16.86 2.81
N ALA A 4 1.68 18.01 2.13
CA ALA A 4 0.49 18.83 1.94
C ALA A 4 -0.44 18.12 0.94
N SER A 5 -1.12 17.08 1.39
CA SER A 5 -1.73 16.09 0.50
C SER A 5 -3.05 16.57 -0.08
N LEU A 6 -3.22 16.36 -1.40
CA LEU A 6 -4.44 16.71 -2.12
C LEU A 6 -5.56 15.66 -1.98
N ILE A 7 -5.29 14.39 -1.63
CA ILE A 7 -6.37 13.48 -1.16
C ILE A 7 -5.86 12.41 -0.18
N GLY A 8 -6.73 12.09 0.79
CA GLY A 8 -6.49 11.22 1.95
C GLY A 8 -7.46 10.01 2.01
N PRO A 9 -8.36 9.91 3.02
CA PRO A 9 -9.20 8.72 3.24
C PRO A 9 -9.97 8.21 2.00
N ALA A 10 -10.18 6.90 1.92
CA ALA A 10 -10.78 6.22 0.79
C ALA A 10 -12.14 6.80 0.33
N PRO A 11 -13.07 7.26 1.20
CA PRO A 11 -14.33 7.85 0.74
C PRO A 11 -14.14 9.15 -0.07
N LEU A 12 -13.12 9.96 0.29
CA LEU A 12 -12.82 11.19 -0.46
C LEU A 12 -12.18 10.86 -1.80
N ALA A 13 -11.27 9.88 -1.84
CA ALA A 13 -10.68 9.39 -3.08
C ALA A 13 -11.74 8.78 -4.01
N ALA A 14 -12.72 8.04 -3.48
CA ALA A 14 -13.84 7.48 -4.25
C ALA A 14 -14.68 8.59 -4.90
N ARG A 15 -15.03 9.63 -4.14
CA ARG A 15 -15.81 10.77 -4.65
C ARG A 15 -15.05 11.50 -5.75
N PHE A 16 -13.77 11.78 -5.52
CA PHE A 16 -12.92 12.42 -6.51
C PHE A 16 -12.82 11.60 -7.80
N ALA A 17 -12.59 10.28 -7.71
CA ALA A 17 -12.52 9.41 -8.87
C ALA A 17 -13.85 9.35 -9.63
N ALA A 18 -14.99 9.34 -8.92
CA ALA A 18 -16.31 9.41 -9.53
C ALA A 18 -16.50 10.72 -10.31
N ASP A 19 -16.16 11.86 -9.68
CA ASP A 19 -16.30 13.20 -10.29
C ASP A 19 -15.38 13.34 -11.53
N VAL A 20 -14.15 12.84 -11.47
CA VAL A 20 -13.21 12.85 -12.62
C VAL A 20 -13.73 11.97 -13.75
N ARG A 21 -14.28 10.78 -13.45
CA ARG A 21 -14.81 9.86 -14.47
C ARG A 21 -16.04 10.38 -15.22
N ILE A 22 -16.70 11.45 -14.76
CA ILE A 22 -17.74 12.15 -15.52
C ILE A 22 -17.20 12.64 -16.87
N THR A 23 -15.93 13.09 -16.90
CA THR A 23 -15.29 13.64 -18.09
C THR A 23 -14.14 12.78 -18.62
N HIS A 24 -13.53 11.95 -17.77
CA HIS A 24 -12.38 11.11 -18.10
C HIS A 24 -12.63 9.65 -17.68
N PRO A 25 -13.38 8.87 -18.48
CA PRO A 25 -13.85 7.53 -18.08
C PRO A 25 -12.72 6.51 -17.85
N ASN A 26 -11.53 6.77 -18.40
CA ASN A 26 -10.33 5.94 -18.24
C ASN A 26 -9.49 6.28 -17.00
N PHE A 27 -9.93 7.22 -16.17
CA PHE A 27 -9.23 7.55 -14.92
C PHE A 27 -9.25 6.37 -13.94
N GLY A 28 -8.19 6.19 -13.16
CA GLY A 28 -8.07 5.15 -12.15
C GLY A 28 -7.27 5.61 -10.94
N LEU A 29 -7.37 4.83 -9.87
CA LEU A 29 -6.63 5.02 -8.63
C LEU A 29 -5.58 3.92 -8.46
N LEU A 30 -4.46 4.34 -7.90
CA LEU A 30 -3.46 3.48 -7.29
C LEU A 30 -3.61 3.60 -5.78
N ILE A 31 -3.55 2.48 -5.06
CA ILE A 31 -3.43 2.50 -3.60
C ILE A 31 -2.10 1.94 -3.16
N ASP A 32 -1.55 2.48 -2.08
CA ASP A 32 -0.36 1.96 -1.40
C ASP A 32 -0.73 1.51 0.01
N LEU A 33 -0.27 0.33 0.40
CA LEU A 33 -0.37 -0.18 1.76
C LEU A 33 0.26 0.75 2.82
N SER A 34 1.28 1.54 2.48
CA SER A 34 1.92 2.52 3.38
C SER A 34 0.94 3.63 3.82
N HIS A 35 0.00 4.01 2.96
CA HIS A 35 -0.93 5.11 3.24
C HIS A 35 -2.10 4.70 4.13
N ILE A 36 -2.48 3.42 4.12
CA ILE A 36 -3.68 2.92 4.82
C ILE A 36 -3.58 3.13 6.35
N PRO A 37 -2.46 2.82 7.03
CA PRO A 37 -2.30 3.15 8.44
C PRO A 37 -2.35 4.65 8.73
N MET A 38 -1.87 5.49 7.80
CA MET A 38 -1.82 6.94 7.97
C MET A 38 -3.20 7.60 7.92
N THR A 39 -4.17 6.96 7.25
CA THR A 39 -5.57 7.39 7.21
C THR A 39 -6.44 6.72 8.27
N TYR A 40 -5.85 5.88 9.14
CA TYR A 40 -6.55 5.08 10.15
C TYR A 40 -7.59 4.12 9.55
N GLU A 41 -7.29 3.61 8.35
CA GLU A 41 -8.16 2.71 7.62
C GLU A 41 -7.63 1.28 7.64
N THR A 42 -8.36 0.35 7.02
CA THR A 42 -7.95 -1.04 6.86
C THR A 42 -7.88 -1.41 5.38
N PRO A 43 -7.03 -2.38 4.98
CA PRO A 43 -7.02 -2.95 3.64
C PRO A 43 -8.42 -3.27 3.09
N ALA A 44 -9.24 -3.99 3.86
CA ALA A 44 -10.59 -4.39 3.46
C ALA A 44 -11.48 -3.17 3.18
N PHE A 45 -11.45 -2.16 4.04
CA PHE A 45 -12.25 -0.94 3.84
C PHE A 45 -11.81 -0.19 2.59
N VAL A 46 -10.50 0.10 2.46
CA VAL A 46 -9.94 0.88 1.35
C VAL A 46 -10.20 0.19 0.01
N VAL A 47 -9.87 -1.11 -0.10
CA VAL A 47 -10.03 -1.85 -1.35
C VAL A 47 -11.49 -1.90 -1.78
N ARG A 48 -12.42 -2.18 -0.84
CA ARG A 48 -13.86 -2.23 -1.15
C ARG A 48 -14.42 -0.87 -1.54
N SER A 49 -14.05 0.19 -0.83
CA SER A 49 -14.52 1.55 -1.12
C SER A 49 -14.03 2.05 -2.48
N LEU A 50 -12.83 1.65 -2.89
CA LEU A 50 -12.21 2.13 -4.13
C LEU A 50 -12.35 1.16 -5.29
N ARG A 51 -12.89 -0.05 -5.08
CA ARG A 51 -12.95 -1.17 -6.03
C ARG A 51 -13.25 -0.79 -7.48
N PRO A 52 -14.26 0.06 -7.78
CA PRO A 52 -14.57 0.42 -9.18
C PRO A 52 -13.48 1.22 -9.89
N TYR A 53 -12.57 1.83 -9.14
CA TYR A 53 -11.57 2.78 -9.61
C TYR A 53 -10.14 2.22 -9.55
N LEU A 54 -9.90 1.09 -8.88
CA LEU A 54 -8.56 0.55 -8.67
C LEU A 54 -7.98 0.00 -9.98
N THR A 55 -6.75 0.38 -10.25
CA THR A 55 -5.99 -0.05 -11.44
C THR A 55 -4.61 -0.56 -11.11
N HIS A 56 -4.04 -0.16 -9.98
CA HIS A 56 -2.67 -0.45 -9.57
C HIS A 56 -2.57 -0.55 -8.05
N PHE A 57 -1.61 -1.34 -7.57
CA PHE A 57 -1.40 -1.58 -6.15
C PHE A 57 0.08 -1.45 -5.81
N HIS A 58 0.38 -0.75 -4.73
CA HIS A 58 1.70 -0.70 -4.14
C HIS A 58 1.72 -1.37 -2.76
N ILE A 59 2.87 -1.95 -2.44
CA ILE A 59 3.21 -2.48 -1.12
C ILE A 59 4.36 -1.64 -0.56
N GLY A 60 4.06 -0.76 0.39
CA GLY A 60 5.05 0.04 1.10
C GLY A 60 4.91 -0.05 2.62
N ASN A 61 5.80 0.65 3.32
CA ASN A 61 5.80 0.80 4.78
C ASN A 61 5.78 2.27 5.18
N THR A 62 5.38 2.55 6.41
CA THR A 62 5.37 3.91 7.00
C THR A 62 5.68 3.83 8.48
N VAL A 63 6.17 4.91 9.07
CA VAL A 63 6.23 5.09 10.52
C VAL A 63 5.22 6.18 10.89
N CYS A 64 4.07 5.82 11.43
CA CYS A 64 2.99 6.80 11.65
C CYS A 64 2.36 6.79 13.05
N GLN A 65 2.86 5.95 13.97
CA GLN A 65 2.32 5.84 15.32
C GLN A 65 2.78 6.95 16.27
N ASN A 66 4.04 7.40 16.14
CA ASN A 66 4.64 8.41 17.01
C ASN A 66 5.32 9.52 16.18
N PRO A 67 4.84 10.78 16.25
CA PRO A 67 5.44 11.92 15.54
C PRO A 67 6.91 12.21 15.86
N ALA A 68 7.39 11.76 17.02
CA ALA A 68 8.79 11.93 17.42
C ALA A 68 9.70 10.76 17.00
N ALA A 69 9.15 9.71 16.38
CA ALA A 69 9.94 8.56 15.93
C ALA A 69 10.83 8.93 14.74
N GLU A 70 12.00 8.28 14.67
CA GLU A 70 12.84 8.37 13.48
C GLU A 70 12.08 7.85 12.25
N GLY A 71 12.16 8.60 11.16
CA GLY A 71 11.44 8.25 9.94
C GLY A 71 9.94 8.46 9.99
N TYR A 72 9.41 9.20 10.98
CA TYR A 72 7.99 9.48 11.03
C TYR A 72 7.47 10.09 9.71
N GLY A 73 6.53 9.39 9.08
CA GLY A 73 5.80 9.84 7.91
C GLY A 73 5.78 8.89 6.72
N ASP A 74 5.40 9.46 5.59
CA ASP A 74 5.34 8.81 4.28
C ASP A 74 6.72 8.78 3.62
N GLU A 75 7.58 7.95 4.19
CA GLU A 75 9.00 7.88 3.83
C GLU A 75 9.37 6.53 3.21
N HIS A 76 8.42 5.59 3.12
CA HIS A 76 8.57 4.29 2.48
C HIS A 76 9.78 3.48 2.97
N GLN A 77 9.97 3.38 4.29
CA GLN A 77 11.09 2.62 4.84
C GLN A 77 11.05 1.15 4.42
N ARG A 78 12.19 0.46 4.54
CA ARG A 78 12.21 -0.99 4.43
C ARG A 78 11.24 -1.67 5.42
N PHE A 79 10.84 -2.89 5.11
CA PHE A 79 10.15 -3.75 6.07
C PHE A 79 11.08 -4.09 7.26
N GLY A 80 10.49 -4.27 8.44
CA GLY A 80 11.21 -4.43 9.71
C GLY A 80 11.95 -3.17 10.19
N PHE A 81 11.61 -1.97 9.68
CA PHE A 81 12.15 -0.71 10.21
C PHE A 81 11.57 -0.42 11.60
N PRO A 82 12.36 0.08 12.58
CA PRO A 82 11.84 0.39 13.91
C PRO A 82 10.64 1.35 13.87
N GLY A 83 9.50 0.92 14.44
CA GLY A 83 8.27 1.71 14.43
C GLY A 83 7.48 1.68 13.11
N GLY A 84 7.91 0.85 12.14
CA GLY A 84 7.17 0.61 10.89
C GLY A 84 5.80 -0.01 11.14
N SER A 85 4.81 0.40 10.36
CA SER A 85 3.41 -0.03 10.50
C SER A 85 3.10 -1.30 9.72
N ASN A 86 3.89 -1.65 8.70
CA ASN A 86 3.65 -2.80 7.84
C ASN A 86 4.85 -3.75 7.83
N ASP A 87 4.58 -5.04 7.99
CA ASP A 87 5.49 -6.16 7.71
C ASP A 87 4.67 -7.34 7.12
N THR A 88 5.18 -8.55 7.26
CA THR A 88 4.65 -9.79 6.69
C THR A 88 3.17 -10.00 7.00
N ALA A 89 2.71 -9.68 8.22
CA ALA A 89 1.32 -9.87 8.61
C ALA A 89 0.37 -8.91 7.87
N GLU A 90 0.77 -7.65 7.73
CA GLU A 90 -0.01 -6.63 7.04
C GLU A 90 -0.02 -6.87 5.53
N VAL A 91 1.12 -7.29 4.96
CA VAL A 91 1.20 -7.69 3.55
C VAL A 91 0.32 -8.91 3.28
N LEU A 92 0.35 -9.94 4.15
CA LEU A 92 -0.54 -11.10 4.03
C LEU A 92 -2.01 -10.70 4.07
N ASN A 93 -2.41 -9.84 5.02
CA ASN A 93 -3.77 -9.32 5.10
C ASN A 93 -4.17 -8.57 3.83
N PHE A 94 -3.29 -7.71 3.31
CA PHE A 94 -3.53 -6.98 2.07
C PHE A 94 -3.73 -7.93 0.89
N LEU A 95 -2.86 -8.93 0.73
CA LEU A 95 -2.99 -9.93 -0.34
C LEU A 95 -4.27 -10.76 -0.22
N ARG A 96 -4.69 -11.14 1.00
CA ARG A 96 -5.99 -11.82 1.23
C ARG A 96 -7.15 -10.97 0.73
N VAL A 97 -7.17 -9.69 1.08
CA VAL A 97 -8.22 -8.77 0.62
C VAL A 97 -8.21 -8.65 -0.91
N LEU A 98 -7.04 -8.49 -1.54
CA LEU A 98 -6.95 -8.39 -2.99
C LEU A 98 -7.47 -9.66 -3.69
N ARG A 99 -7.13 -10.84 -3.16
CA ARG A 99 -7.66 -12.12 -3.64
C ARG A 99 -9.18 -12.18 -3.50
N ASP A 100 -9.69 -11.90 -2.30
CA ASP A 100 -11.10 -12.05 -1.96
C ASP A 100 -12.00 -11.05 -2.74
N GLU A 101 -11.46 -9.87 -3.10
CA GLU A 101 -12.16 -8.86 -3.93
C GLU A 101 -12.01 -9.08 -5.45
N GLY A 102 -11.22 -10.10 -5.86
CA GLY A 102 -11.08 -10.55 -7.24
C GLY A 102 -10.00 -9.82 -8.05
N PHE A 103 -8.97 -9.25 -7.40
CA PHE A 103 -7.87 -8.56 -8.07
C PHE A 103 -6.69 -9.48 -8.46
N MET A 104 -6.74 -10.76 -8.10
CA MET A 104 -5.77 -11.76 -8.56
C MET A 104 -6.28 -12.44 -9.83
N ASP A 105 -5.95 -11.86 -10.97
CA ASP A 105 -6.24 -12.39 -12.31
C ASP A 105 -4.92 -12.81 -12.98
N ALA A 106 -4.74 -14.10 -13.24
CA ALA A 106 -3.53 -14.62 -13.87
C ALA A 106 -3.49 -14.36 -15.39
N GLU A 107 -4.65 -14.19 -16.04
CA GLU A 107 -4.75 -13.90 -17.47
C GLU A 107 -4.55 -12.41 -17.74
N ASN A 108 -5.07 -11.55 -16.86
CA ASN A 108 -4.95 -10.10 -16.95
C ASN A 108 -4.49 -9.49 -15.62
N PRO A 109 -3.23 -9.69 -15.22
CA PRO A 109 -2.75 -9.29 -13.91
C PRO A 109 -2.77 -7.77 -13.73
N TYR A 110 -3.27 -7.34 -12.57
CA TYR A 110 -3.07 -5.99 -12.11
C TYR A 110 -1.61 -5.75 -11.76
N VAL A 111 -1.16 -4.50 -11.89
CA VAL A 111 0.18 -4.11 -11.45
C VAL A 111 0.23 -4.13 -9.92
N LEU A 112 1.18 -4.90 -9.38
CA LEU A 112 1.54 -4.93 -7.97
C LEU A 112 3.04 -4.67 -7.84
N SER A 113 3.43 -3.57 -7.21
CA SER A 113 4.84 -3.16 -7.06
C SER A 113 5.18 -2.77 -5.62
N PHE A 114 6.47 -2.74 -5.30
CA PHE A 114 6.95 -2.19 -4.03
C PHE A 114 7.25 -0.71 -4.17
N GLU A 115 6.87 0.06 -3.16
CA GLU A 115 7.37 1.41 -2.94
C GLU A 115 8.18 1.41 -1.63
N VAL A 116 9.50 1.26 -1.76
CA VAL A 116 10.45 1.22 -0.64
C VAL A 116 11.69 2.05 -0.97
N LYS A 117 12.26 2.68 0.05
CA LYS A 117 13.40 3.58 -0.03
C LYS A 117 14.44 3.23 1.04
N PRO A 118 15.74 3.21 0.71
CA PRO A 118 16.79 3.06 1.71
C PRO A 118 16.77 4.20 2.73
N TRP A 119 17.00 3.86 4.00
CA TRP A 119 17.15 4.85 5.06
C TRP A 119 18.63 5.18 5.28
N LYS A 120 19.01 6.45 5.08
CA LYS A 120 20.40 6.94 5.22
C LYS A 120 21.36 6.10 4.36
N ASP A 121 22.33 5.43 4.99
CA ASP A 121 23.40 4.66 4.33
C ASP A 121 23.01 3.18 4.11
N GLU A 122 21.73 2.83 4.23
CA GLU A 122 21.26 1.48 3.90
C GLU A 122 21.56 1.11 2.45
N ASP A 123 22.03 -0.13 2.24
CA ASP A 123 22.27 -0.68 0.92
C ASP A 123 20.92 -0.91 0.19
N PRO A 124 20.68 -0.29 -0.98
CA PRO A 124 19.44 -0.46 -1.73
C PRO A 124 19.16 -1.90 -2.14
N ASP A 125 20.17 -2.70 -2.46
CA ASP A 125 19.98 -4.11 -2.83
C ASP A 125 19.48 -4.93 -1.64
N MET A 126 19.95 -4.60 -0.44
CA MET A 126 19.48 -5.23 0.80
C MET A 126 18.05 -4.85 1.14
N VAL A 127 17.64 -3.61 0.86
CA VAL A 127 16.25 -3.14 1.01
C VAL A 127 15.32 -3.90 0.06
N VAL A 128 15.69 -4.01 -1.22
CA VAL A 128 14.93 -4.78 -2.22
C VAL A 128 14.86 -6.26 -1.84
N ALA A 129 15.98 -6.86 -1.41
CA ALA A 129 16.00 -8.25 -0.95
C ALA A 129 15.10 -8.45 0.28
N GLY A 130 15.04 -7.48 1.19
CA GLY A 130 14.12 -7.47 2.33
C GLY A 130 12.65 -7.47 1.92
N ALA A 131 12.27 -6.57 0.99
CA ALA A 131 10.91 -6.50 0.46
C ALA A 131 10.48 -7.83 -0.20
N LYS A 132 11.35 -8.42 -1.02
CA LYS A 132 11.11 -9.74 -1.62
C LYS A 132 10.92 -10.84 -0.58
N ARG A 133 11.71 -10.86 0.50
CA ARG A 133 11.56 -11.84 1.59
C ARG A 133 10.19 -11.72 2.28
N VAL A 134 9.76 -10.49 2.58
CA VAL A 134 8.44 -10.22 3.18
C VAL A 134 7.32 -10.70 2.26
N LEU A 135 7.39 -10.37 0.97
CA LEU A 135 6.42 -10.84 -0.02
C LEU A 135 6.36 -12.36 -0.10
N ASN A 136 7.50 -13.01 -0.28
CA ASN A 136 7.55 -14.47 -0.41
C ASN A 136 6.99 -15.16 0.84
N ARG A 137 7.25 -14.61 2.03
CA ARG A 137 6.70 -15.15 3.27
C ARG A 137 5.19 -14.94 3.37
N ALA A 138 4.71 -13.74 3.07
CA ALA A 138 3.29 -13.43 3.07
C ALA A 138 2.54 -14.28 2.02
N TRP A 139 3.12 -14.47 0.84
CA TRP A 139 2.57 -15.29 -0.23
C TRP A 139 2.47 -16.77 0.17
N ALA A 140 3.52 -17.35 0.75
CA ALA A 140 3.48 -18.72 1.24
C ALA A 140 2.36 -18.95 2.27
N LEU A 141 2.11 -17.98 3.15
CA LEU A 141 1.03 -18.02 4.15
C LEU A 141 -0.37 -17.74 3.57
N LEU A 142 -0.46 -17.27 2.32
CA LEU A 142 -1.71 -17.07 1.61
C LEU A 142 -2.20 -18.37 0.95
N GLU A 143 -1.26 -19.23 0.56
CA GLU A 143 -1.48 -20.53 -0.09
C GLU A 143 -1.72 -21.69 0.89
N GLU A 144 -1.39 -21.49 2.18
CA GLU A 144 -1.80 -22.36 3.30
C GLU A 144 -3.30 -22.23 3.62
#